data_AF-A0A5J6PDQ2-F1
#
_entry.id   AF-A0A5J6PDQ2-F1
#
_cell.length_a   1.000
_cell.length_b   1.000
_cell.length_c   1.000
_cell.angle_alpha   90.00
_cell.angle_beta   90.00
_cell.angle_gamma   90.00
#
_symmetry.space_group_name_H-M   'P 1'
#
loop_
_entity.id
_entity.type
_entity.pdbx_description
1 polymer ?
#
loop_
_entity_poly.entity_id
_entity_poly.type
_entity_poly.pdbx_seq_one_letter_code
_entity_poly.pdbx_strand_id
1 'polypeptide(L)'
;MMNKIVFGLFFTIAINSALADVGHSQVPVFSGVAAESLCGPTATYQDVERYDGALGPTVNFVSLHQSRVGQIQWNNNLASVFSNPGNVNDHRWCSGTLIADNLFLTAGHCFDPQLNDGSGWDFPVAANGVLIDASAAAMNMHVNFGYQFNSVGVLREPERVAITALREYRNNGLDYAIVELAGNPGARYGVATLSQNIPALDSLLTIIQHPNGRPKVIEAGRYSGQNASGYARYINLDTEGGSSGSGILAENGTLVGVHTNAGCSANGTGSNHGILINSIVSFSPIVDGIIFQPSMEFEVSSRKVIEGETITRTWASRNTDYCLSKTGQRLATSGAWVTAPLTASNEFEISCHGSRGAVKKSIYVEVIPKPKMTFDVSPRKVIEGQTVTRIWSSTNADYCLSKTGMRLATSGVWETTPLSASNDFEISCYGPGGAVKQSIYVEVVPAPTMSFSVSPTVVKAGEAVVRTWTSQNTDYCLSKTGVRLGTSGVWPTSPLGASNLFEISCYGAGGSVTKSQYVTVLN
;
A
#
# COMPACT_ATOMS: atom_id res chain seq x y z
N MET A 1 33.44 68.39 53.49
CA MET A 1 33.18 67.48 54.62
C MET A 1 32.70 66.17 54.01
N MET A 2 33.61 65.20 53.78
CA MET A 2 33.85 64.03 54.65
C MET A 2 32.55 63.25 54.94
N ASN A 3 32.41 61.94 54.79
CA ASN A 3 33.24 60.82 54.35
C ASN A 3 32.24 59.65 54.30
N LYS A 4 32.15 58.85 53.23
CA LYS A 4 31.52 57.52 53.33
C LYS A 4 32.42 56.47 52.69
N ILE A 5 32.84 55.58 53.58
CA ILE A 5 33.80 54.51 53.45
C ILE A 5 33.18 53.36 52.65
N VAL A 6 33.92 52.90 51.64
CA VAL A 6 33.73 51.60 51.00
C VAL A 6 34.60 50.60 51.78
N PHE A 7 33.98 49.60 52.40
CA PHE A 7 34.68 48.43 52.91
C PHE A 7 34.42 47.26 51.95
N GLY A 8 35.42 46.96 51.13
CA GLY A 8 35.57 45.64 50.53
C GLY A 8 36.22 44.73 51.56
N LEU A 9 35.61 43.57 51.82
CA LEU A 9 36.31 42.47 52.48
C LEU A 9 36.57 41.36 51.46
N PHE A 10 37.87 41.16 51.26
CA PHE A 10 38.48 39.95 50.74
C PHE A 10 37.97 38.72 51.49
N PHE A 11 37.63 37.66 50.75
CA PHE A 11 37.72 36.31 51.29
C PHE A 11 38.72 35.50 50.48
N THR A 12 39.72 35.05 51.20
CA THR A 12 40.88 34.25 50.82
C THR A 12 40.44 32.91 50.24
N ILE A 13 40.98 32.54 49.08
CA ILE A 13 40.95 31.18 48.55
C ILE A 13 41.86 30.32 49.42
N ALA A 14 41.26 29.50 50.28
CA ALA A 14 41.96 28.38 50.92
C ALA A 14 41.90 27.18 49.98
N ILE A 15 43.05 26.83 49.41
CA ILE A 15 43.29 25.57 48.72
C ILE A 15 43.32 24.50 49.82
N ASN A 16 42.24 23.72 49.94
CA ASN A 16 42.24 22.51 50.75
C ASN A 16 42.26 21.32 49.79
N SER A 17 43.43 20.70 49.68
CA SER A 17 43.65 19.40 49.07
C SER A 17 42.97 18.34 49.92
N ALA A 18 41.74 17.97 49.56
CA ALA A 18 41.11 16.74 50.00
C ALA A 18 40.89 15.88 48.75
N LEU A 19 41.79 14.91 48.57
CA LEU A 19 41.51 13.68 47.84
C LEU A 19 40.31 13.02 48.52
N ALA A 20 39.10 13.35 48.06
CA ALA A 20 37.92 12.57 48.36
C ALA A 20 37.94 11.36 47.42
N ASP A 21 38.47 10.28 47.97
CA ASP A 21 38.29 8.89 47.58
C ASP A 21 36.97 8.71 46.81
N VAL A 22 37.07 8.47 45.50
CA VAL A 22 35.93 8.06 44.68
C VAL A 22 35.62 6.65 45.14
N GLY A 23 34.87 6.55 46.23
CA GLY A 23 34.29 5.32 46.71
C GLY A 23 33.58 4.69 45.53
N HIS A 24 34.19 3.65 44.98
CA HIS A 24 33.48 2.63 44.22
C HIS A 24 32.30 2.24 45.11
N SER A 25 31.12 2.75 44.78
CA SER A 25 29.87 2.17 45.24
C SER A 25 29.90 0.76 44.70
N GLN A 26 30.41 -0.15 45.54
CA GLN A 26 30.47 -1.57 45.30
C GLN A 26 29.07 -1.94 44.83
N VAL A 27 28.96 -2.23 43.53
CA VAL A 27 27.82 -2.96 43.01
C VAL A 27 27.68 -4.15 43.94
N PRO A 28 26.50 -4.40 44.53
CA PRO A 28 26.33 -5.58 45.36
C PRO A 28 26.71 -6.76 44.47
N VAL A 29 27.83 -7.40 44.80
CA VAL A 29 28.15 -8.71 44.27
C VAL A 29 26.98 -9.58 44.73
N PHE A 30 26.05 -9.87 43.83
CA PHE A 30 25.02 -10.86 44.09
C PHE A 30 25.71 -12.23 44.11
N SER A 31 26.39 -12.52 45.22
CA SER A 31 26.80 -13.87 45.56
C SER A 31 25.51 -14.63 45.89
N GLY A 32 25.01 -15.36 44.91
CA GLY A 32 23.78 -16.13 45.05
C GLY A 32 23.07 -16.18 43.72
N VAL A 33 23.51 -17.07 42.83
CA VAL A 33 22.62 -17.64 41.82
C VAL A 33 21.44 -18.21 42.61
N ALA A 34 20.32 -17.48 42.66
CA ALA A 34 19.11 -17.97 43.30
C ALA A 34 18.78 -19.31 42.64
N ALA A 35 18.63 -20.35 43.46
CA ALA A 35 18.40 -21.71 43.00
C ALA A 35 17.29 -21.75 41.94
N GLU A 36 17.58 -22.48 40.87
CA GLU A 36 16.64 -22.89 39.84
C GLU A 36 15.29 -23.26 40.46
N SER A 37 14.20 -22.67 39.97
CA SER A 37 12.94 -22.73 40.68
C SER A 37 11.80 -23.23 39.82
N LEU A 38 11.54 -24.52 39.97
CA LEU A 38 10.23 -25.10 39.75
C LEU A 38 9.27 -24.51 40.79
N CYS A 39 8.14 -23.98 40.35
CA CYS A 39 7.05 -23.51 41.18
C CYS A 39 6.16 -24.69 41.59
N GLY A 40 6.78 -25.67 42.25
CA GLY A 40 6.16 -26.95 42.60
C GLY A 40 7.17 -28.09 42.60
N PRO A 41 6.72 -29.31 42.95
CA PRO A 41 7.61 -30.46 43.13
C PRO A 41 8.16 -31.02 41.81
N THR A 42 7.56 -30.67 40.66
CA THR A 42 7.90 -31.21 39.35
C THR A 42 7.76 -30.14 38.28
N ALA A 43 8.64 -30.18 37.29
CA ALA A 43 8.55 -29.33 36.11
C ALA A 43 7.31 -29.69 35.27
N THR A 44 6.57 -28.68 34.83
CA THR A 44 5.31 -28.83 34.10
C THR A 44 5.35 -28.35 32.64
N TYR A 45 6.55 -28.00 32.17
CA TYR A 45 6.81 -27.59 30.79
C TYR A 45 6.26 -28.55 29.75
N GLN A 46 5.82 -28.01 28.62
CA GLN A 46 5.50 -28.80 27.43
C GLN A 46 6.30 -28.34 26.21
N ASP A 47 6.65 -29.27 25.31
CA ASP A 47 7.27 -28.91 24.03
C ASP A 47 6.30 -28.06 23.20
N VAL A 48 6.76 -26.93 22.65
CA VAL A 48 5.89 -25.95 21.97
C VAL A 48 5.06 -26.50 20.80
N GLU A 49 5.53 -27.53 20.08
CA GLU A 49 4.78 -28.14 18.96
C GLU A 49 3.93 -29.34 19.35
N ARG A 50 4.08 -29.81 20.59
CA ARG A 50 3.29 -30.91 21.16
C ARG A 50 2.40 -30.42 22.30
N TYR A 51 2.37 -29.11 22.50
CA TYR A 51 1.57 -28.46 23.52
C TYR A 51 0.09 -28.73 23.29
N ASP A 52 -0.59 -29.18 24.35
CA ASP A 52 -1.98 -29.64 24.30
C ASP A 52 -3.00 -28.59 24.76
N GLY A 53 -2.55 -27.43 25.24
CA GLY A 53 -3.42 -26.37 25.78
C GLY A 53 -3.64 -26.42 27.29
N ALA A 54 -3.10 -27.41 28.01
CA ALA A 54 -3.41 -27.63 29.43
C ALA A 54 -2.88 -26.54 30.38
N LEU A 55 -1.91 -25.73 29.96
CA LEU A 55 -1.31 -24.67 30.79
C LEU A 55 -2.11 -23.36 30.76
N GLY A 56 -3.16 -23.27 29.93
CA GLY A 56 -4.04 -22.10 29.83
C GLY A 56 -3.99 -21.39 28.48
N PRO A 57 -2.81 -21.03 27.92
CA PRO A 57 -2.74 -20.45 26.59
C PRO A 57 -3.27 -21.44 25.55
N THR A 58 -3.89 -20.94 24.48
CA THR A 58 -4.36 -21.82 23.40
C THR A 58 -3.18 -22.38 22.58
N VAL A 59 -3.37 -23.53 21.92
CA VAL A 59 -2.37 -24.06 20.98
C VAL A 59 -2.05 -23.06 19.87
N ASN A 60 -3.07 -22.35 19.37
CA ASN A 60 -2.89 -21.31 18.35
C ASN A 60 -2.04 -20.14 18.87
N PHE A 61 -2.23 -19.73 20.13
CA PHE A 61 -1.39 -18.72 20.77
C PHE A 61 0.09 -19.17 20.73
N VAL A 62 0.39 -20.38 21.19
CA VAL A 62 1.77 -20.87 21.18
C VAL A 62 2.32 -20.95 19.76
N SER A 63 1.53 -21.45 18.81
CA SER A 63 1.91 -21.48 17.38
C SER A 63 2.23 -20.11 16.81
N LEU A 64 1.47 -19.07 17.17
CA LEU A 64 1.70 -17.70 16.72
C LEU A 64 2.91 -17.05 17.39
N HIS A 65 3.32 -17.50 18.57
CA HIS A 65 4.34 -16.84 19.38
C HIS A 65 5.70 -17.54 19.47
N GLN A 66 5.77 -18.84 19.21
CA GLN A 66 7.00 -19.63 19.40
C GLN A 66 8.16 -19.31 18.44
N SER A 67 7.87 -18.85 17.21
CA SER A 67 8.86 -18.77 16.13
C SER A 67 9.97 -17.77 16.41
N ARG A 68 9.63 -16.65 17.05
CA ARG A 68 10.52 -15.52 17.38
C ARG A 68 11.33 -15.68 18.66
N VAL A 69 11.13 -16.79 19.38
CA VAL A 69 11.91 -17.13 20.57
C VAL A 69 13.13 -17.93 20.15
N GLY A 70 14.28 -17.50 20.63
CA GLY A 70 15.58 -18.10 20.33
C GLY A 70 16.36 -18.44 21.59
N GLN A 71 17.32 -19.33 21.42
CA GLN A 71 18.22 -19.80 22.48
C GLN A 71 19.62 -19.20 22.26
N ILE A 72 20.16 -18.51 23.25
CA ILE A 72 21.50 -17.92 23.19
C ILE A 72 22.53 -18.96 23.60
N GLN A 73 23.56 -19.17 22.77
CA GLN A 73 24.61 -20.16 22.98
C GLN A 73 25.99 -19.55 22.72
N TRP A 74 26.95 -19.86 23.58
CA TRP A 74 28.36 -19.58 23.33
C TRP A 74 28.86 -20.31 22.10
N ASN A 75 29.74 -19.67 21.33
CA ASN A 75 30.34 -20.33 20.18
C ASN A 75 31.20 -21.52 20.62
N ASN A 76 31.37 -22.51 19.73
CA ASN A 76 32.12 -23.73 20.02
C ASN A 76 33.61 -23.63 19.64
N ASN A 77 34.07 -22.43 19.30
CA ASN A 77 35.41 -22.14 18.82
C ASN A 77 36.21 -21.26 19.79
N LEU A 78 35.81 -21.12 21.05
CA LEU A 78 36.43 -20.18 22.00
C LEU A 78 37.92 -20.45 22.17
N ALA A 79 38.35 -21.71 22.18
CA ALA A 79 39.76 -22.10 22.28
C ALA A 79 40.62 -21.65 21.07
N SER A 80 39.99 -21.33 19.94
CA SER A 80 40.68 -20.76 18.77
C SER A 80 40.72 -19.22 18.78
N VAL A 81 39.88 -18.59 19.60
CA VAL A 81 39.73 -17.13 19.68
C VAL A 81 40.47 -16.56 20.90
N PHE A 82 40.49 -17.29 22.01
CA PHE A 82 41.00 -16.83 23.29
C PHE A 82 42.16 -17.68 23.80
N SER A 83 43.11 -17.04 24.47
CA SER A 83 44.24 -17.71 25.12
C SER A 83 43.81 -18.56 26.30
N ASN A 84 42.77 -18.11 27.02
CA ASN A 84 42.04 -18.90 27.99
C ASN A 84 40.54 -18.83 27.63
N PRO A 85 39.95 -19.92 27.10
CA PRO A 85 38.56 -19.93 26.66
C PRO A 85 37.53 -20.01 27.81
N GLY A 86 37.97 -20.08 29.07
CA GLY A 86 37.09 -20.37 30.20
C GLY A 86 36.45 -21.75 30.09
N ASN A 87 35.24 -21.90 30.63
CA ASN A 87 34.51 -23.18 30.66
C ASN A 87 33.12 -23.11 30.00
N VAL A 88 32.86 -22.04 29.23
CA VAL A 88 31.55 -21.76 28.62
C VAL A 88 31.43 -22.20 27.16
N ASN A 89 32.45 -22.88 26.60
CA ASN A 89 32.47 -23.25 25.19
C ASN A 89 31.28 -24.15 24.79
N ASP A 90 30.57 -23.74 23.74
CA ASP A 90 29.36 -24.42 23.24
C ASP A 90 28.20 -24.50 24.26
N HIS A 91 28.25 -23.72 25.35
CA HIS A 91 27.19 -23.76 26.36
C HIS A 91 25.94 -23.00 25.95
N ARG A 92 24.82 -23.69 26.14
CA ARG A 92 23.48 -23.14 26.00
C ARG A 92 23.18 -22.29 27.22
N TRP A 93 23.04 -20.99 26.99
CA TRP A 93 23.30 -19.99 28.02
C TRP A 93 22.03 -19.31 28.51
N CYS A 94 21.25 -18.76 27.57
CA CYS A 94 20.07 -17.96 27.86
C CYS A 94 18.99 -18.15 26.77
N SER A 95 17.87 -17.45 26.94
CA SER A 95 16.78 -17.34 25.98
C SER A 95 16.57 -15.88 25.57
N GLY A 96 15.70 -15.64 24.59
CA GLY A 96 15.28 -14.29 24.25
C GLY A 96 14.20 -14.25 23.18
N THR A 97 13.78 -13.03 22.84
CA THR A 97 12.68 -12.78 21.91
C THR A 97 13.08 -11.75 20.87
N LEU A 98 12.80 -12.01 19.61
CA LEU A 98 13.02 -11.07 18.52
C LEU A 98 11.96 -9.95 18.56
N ILE A 99 12.41 -8.69 18.60
CA ILE A 99 11.56 -7.50 18.81
C ILE A 99 11.58 -6.49 17.64
N ALA A 100 12.51 -6.66 16.70
CA ALA A 100 12.58 -5.96 15.41
C ALA A 100 13.28 -6.86 14.38
N ASP A 101 13.44 -6.37 13.14
CA ASP A 101 14.06 -7.10 12.01
C ASP A 101 15.33 -7.89 12.40
N ASN A 102 16.21 -7.28 13.20
CA ASN A 102 17.45 -7.88 13.67
C ASN A 102 17.77 -7.58 15.14
N LEU A 103 16.80 -7.12 15.94
CA LEU A 103 17.01 -6.79 17.35
C LEU A 103 16.36 -7.84 18.25
N PHE A 104 17.14 -8.40 19.17
CA PHE A 104 16.76 -9.50 20.03
C PHE A 104 16.89 -9.08 21.51
N LEU A 105 15.77 -9.14 22.23
CA LEU A 105 15.65 -8.77 23.63
C LEU A 105 15.91 -10.00 24.52
N THR A 106 16.76 -9.82 25.53
CA THR A 106 17.13 -10.84 26.51
C THR A 106 17.46 -10.20 27.86
N ALA A 107 17.88 -11.00 28.86
CA ALA A 107 18.29 -10.51 30.17
C ALA A 107 19.71 -9.95 30.12
N GLY A 108 19.98 -8.92 30.93
CA GLY A 108 21.28 -8.27 30.97
C GLY A 108 22.36 -9.20 31.53
N HIS A 109 22.03 -9.91 32.60
CA HIS A 109 22.97 -10.79 33.29
C HIS A 109 23.50 -11.95 32.44
N CYS A 110 22.87 -12.24 31.30
CA CYS A 110 23.40 -13.19 30.32
C CYS A 110 24.78 -12.77 29.80
N PHE A 111 25.15 -11.50 29.90
CA PHE A 111 26.43 -10.96 29.44
C PHE A 111 27.28 -10.39 30.59
N ASP A 112 26.88 -10.56 31.85
CA ASP A 112 27.68 -10.13 32.99
C ASP A 112 29.00 -10.93 33.00
N PRO A 113 30.16 -10.26 32.91
CA PRO A 113 31.44 -10.95 32.96
C PRO A 113 31.58 -11.75 34.25
N GLN A 114 31.76 -13.07 34.13
CA GLN A 114 32.08 -13.93 35.26
C GLN A 114 33.59 -14.06 35.40
N LEU A 115 34.10 -13.98 36.63
CA LEU A 115 35.53 -14.12 36.88
C LEU A 115 36.02 -15.48 36.41
N ASN A 116 37.25 -15.52 35.88
CA ASN A 116 37.92 -16.77 35.52
C ASN A 116 38.77 -17.21 36.71
N ASP A 117 38.11 -17.63 37.78
CA ASP A 117 38.73 -18.01 39.06
C ASP A 117 38.56 -19.50 39.41
N GLY A 118 37.90 -20.26 38.54
CA GLY A 118 37.66 -21.69 38.72
C GLY A 118 36.48 -22.01 39.64
N SER A 119 35.66 -21.01 40.01
CA SER A 119 34.44 -21.19 40.79
C SER A 119 33.19 -20.88 39.94
N GLY A 120 32.51 -21.93 39.49
CA GLY A 120 31.29 -21.79 38.67
C GLY A 120 31.60 -21.58 37.19
N TRP A 121 30.96 -20.57 36.57
CA TRP A 121 31.14 -20.28 35.15
C TRP A 121 32.30 -19.32 34.94
N ASP A 122 33.28 -19.73 34.14
CA ASP A 122 34.47 -18.92 33.82
C ASP A 122 34.34 -18.37 32.40
N PHE A 123 34.30 -17.04 32.25
CA PHE A 123 34.28 -16.41 30.93
C PHE A 123 35.67 -16.41 30.29
N PRO A 124 35.76 -16.33 28.95
CA PRO A 124 37.04 -16.24 28.27
C PRO A 124 37.87 -15.02 28.68
N VAL A 125 39.18 -15.19 28.63
CA VAL A 125 40.16 -14.13 28.84
C VAL A 125 40.91 -13.90 27.52
N ALA A 126 41.04 -12.63 27.14
CA ALA A 126 41.73 -12.23 25.92
C ALA A 126 43.25 -12.49 26.02
N ALA A 127 43.93 -12.47 24.86
CA ALA A 127 45.37 -12.74 24.78
C ALA A 127 46.24 -11.82 25.67
N ASN A 128 45.75 -10.63 25.98
CA ASN A 128 46.41 -9.67 26.89
C ASN A 128 46.14 -9.95 28.39
N GLY A 129 45.47 -11.06 28.73
CA GLY A 129 45.15 -11.42 30.10
C GLY A 129 43.93 -10.71 30.69
N VAL A 130 43.21 -9.92 29.90
CA VAL A 130 42.03 -9.18 30.35
C VAL A 130 40.76 -10.01 30.12
N LEU A 131 39.93 -10.12 31.16
CA LEU A 131 38.61 -10.75 31.07
C LEU A 131 37.76 -10.03 30.02
N ILE A 132 37.06 -10.78 29.17
CA ILE A 132 36.20 -10.15 28.15
C ILE A 132 35.05 -9.37 28.81
N ASP A 133 34.71 -8.23 28.23
CA ASP A 133 33.53 -7.46 28.65
C ASP A 133 32.24 -8.06 28.09
N ALA A 134 31.10 -7.47 28.49
CA ALA A 134 29.77 -7.92 28.06
C ALA A 134 29.57 -7.88 26.53
N SER A 135 30.17 -6.89 25.86
CA SER A 135 30.05 -6.74 24.40
C SER A 135 30.82 -7.85 23.69
N ALA A 136 32.05 -8.10 24.12
CA ALA A 136 32.87 -9.19 23.61
C ALA A 136 32.25 -10.57 23.92
N ALA A 137 31.65 -10.75 25.10
CA ALA A 137 30.88 -11.95 25.44
C ALA A 137 29.71 -12.14 24.44
N ALA A 138 28.88 -11.11 24.25
CA ALA A 138 27.74 -11.16 23.33
C ALA A 138 28.16 -11.53 21.90
N MET A 139 29.23 -10.91 21.36
CA MET A 139 29.73 -11.18 20.02
C MET A 139 30.39 -12.56 19.85
N ASN A 140 30.67 -13.28 20.96
CA ASN A 140 31.14 -14.67 20.95
C ASN A 140 30.02 -15.67 21.25
N MET A 141 28.78 -15.23 21.06
CA MET A 141 27.57 -16.05 21.13
C MET A 141 26.77 -15.96 19.82
N HIS A 142 25.79 -16.85 19.69
CA HIS A 142 24.80 -16.85 18.62
C HIS A 142 23.42 -17.19 19.19
N VAL A 143 22.38 -16.87 18.42
CA VAL A 143 21.00 -17.27 18.71
C VAL A 143 20.63 -18.45 17.81
N ASN A 144 20.12 -19.50 18.43
CA ASN A 144 19.56 -20.67 17.77
C ASN A 144 18.04 -20.51 17.64
N PHE A 145 17.57 -20.24 16.41
CA PHE A 145 16.13 -20.26 16.10
C PHE A 145 15.70 -21.66 15.69
N GLY A 146 14.47 -22.03 16.05
CA GLY A 146 13.91 -23.35 15.73
C GLY A 146 14.54 -24.52 16.50
N TYR A 147 15.33 -24.27 17.55
CA TYR A 147 15.83 -25.31 18.46
C TYR A 147 14.68 -25.89 19.31
N GLN A 148 13.94 -26.84 18.74
CA GLN A 148 12.74 -27.41 19.34
C GLN A 148 12.45 -28.81 18.78
N PHE A 149 11.68 -29.61 19.52
CA PHE A 149 11.09 -30.82 18.98
C PHE A 149 9.95 -30.45 18.02
N ASN A 150 9.85 -31.17 16.91
CA ASN A 150 8.70 -31.07 16.02
C ASN A 150 7.48 -31.84 16.58
N SER A 151 6.34 -31.77 15.88
CA SER A 151 5.10 -32.45 16.27
C SER A 151 5.20 -33.97 16.49
N VAL A 152 6.21 -34.64 15.91
CA VAL A 152 6.46 -36.08 16.09
C VAL A 152 7.58 -36.40 17.09
N GLY A 153 8.10 -35.38 17.79
CA GLY A 153 9.11 -35.55 18.84
C GLY A 153 10.56 -35.62 18.34
N VAL A 154 10.83 -35.23 17.09
CA VAL A 154 12.19 -35.19 16.53
C VAL A 154 12.78 -33.79 16.70
N LEU A 155 14.01 -33.71 17.23
CA LEU A 155 14.73 -32.45 17.38
C LEU A 155 15.02 -31.85 16.01
N ARG A 156 14.67 -30.57 15.82
CA ARG A 156 15.02 -29.82 14.61
C ARG A 156 16.45 -29.36 14.64
N GLU A 157 17.04 -29.26 13.45
CA GLU A 157 18.29 -28.54 13.27
C GLU A 157 18.02 -27.03 13.39
N PRO A 158 18.63 -26.34 14.37
CA PRO A 158 18.41 -24.92 14.56
C PRO A 158 19.16 -24.07 13.54
N GLU A 159 18.57 -22.93 13.18
CA GLU A 159 19.30 -21.89 12.46
C GLU A 159 20.13 -21.08 13.45
N ARG A 160 21.45 -21.10 13.25
CA ARG A 160 22.41 -20.30 14.03
C ARG A 160 22.54 -18.91 13.41
N VAL A 161 22.20 -17.89 14.19
CA VAL A 161 22.32 -16.48 13.79
C VAL A 161 23.29 -15.79 14.74
N ALA A 162 24.40 -15.29 14.20
CA ALA A 162 25.43 -14.63 15.00
C ALA A 162 24.90 -13.35 15.67
N ILE A 163 25.35 -13.09 16.90
CA ILE A 163 25.19 -11.78 17.54
C ILE A 163 26.32 -10.88 17.05
N THR A 164 25.97 -9.75 16.44
CA THR A 164 26.95 -8.83 15.82
C THR A 164 27.26 -7.62 16.69
N ALA A 165 26.39 -7.28 17.64
CA ALA A 165 26.63 -6.19 18.58
C ALA A 165 25.75 -6.31 19.83
N LEU A 166 26.25 -5.85 20.97
CA LEU A 166 25.44 -5.54 22.16
C LEU A 166 25.01 -4.06 22.07
N ARG A 167 23.73 -3.81 21.83
CA ARG A 167 23.19 -2.48 21.54
C ARG A 167 22.77 -1.71 22.79
N GLU A 168 22.14 -2.41 23.73
CA GLU A 168 21.80 -1.88 25.04
C GLU A 168 22.07 -2.95 26.09
N TYR A 169 22.56 -2.55 27.27
CA TYR A 169 22.95 -3.47 28.32
C TYR A 169 22.86 -2.78 29.68
N ARG A 170 22.01 -3.31 30.55
CA ARG A 170 21.84 -2.83 31.93
C ARG A 170 21.60 -1.32 32.07
N ASN A 171 20.93 -0.69 31.09
CA ASN A 171 20.63 0.74 31.18
C ASN A 171 19.84 1.02 32.47
N ASN A 172 20.28 2.02 33.23
CA ASN A 172 19.74 2.36 34.55
C ASN A 172 19.74 1.19 35.56
N GLY A 173 20.62 0.21 35.38
CA GLY A 173 20.73 -0.97 36.25
C GLY A 173 19.62 -2.02 36.06
N LEU A 174 18.72 -1.85 35.09
CA LEU A 174 17.67 -2.81 34.80
C LEU A 174 18.23 -4.07 34.14
N ASP A 175 17.76 -5.26 34.53
CA ASP A 175 18.30 -6.51 34.02
C ASP A 175 17.74 -6.89 32.64
N TYR A 176 18.13 -6.13 31.61
CA TYR A 176 17.85 -6.45 30.20
C TYR A 176 19.06 -6.13 29.32
N ALA A 177 19.07 -6.75 28.15
CA ALA A 177 19.98 -6.44 27.06
C ALA A 177 19.26 -6.54 25.72
N ILE A 178 19.71 -5.74 24.76
CA ILE A 178 19.29 -5.83 23.37
C ILE A 178 20.53 -6.10 22.54
N VAL A 179 20.53 -7.22 21.84
CA VAL A 179 21.59 -7.57 20.90
C VAL A 179 21.11 -7.42 19.47
N GLU A 180 22.02 -7.05 18.58
CA GLU A 180 21.79 -7.09 17.14
C GLU A 180 22.25 -8.42 16.57
N LEU A 181 21.46 -8.96 15.67
CA LEU A 181 21.69 -10.22 14.99
C LEU A 181 22.12 -10.00 13.53
N ALA A 182 22.90 -10.93 12.99
CA ALA A 182 23.25 -10.94 11.58
C ALA A 182 22.01 -11.16 10.69
N GLY A 183 21.90 -10.38 9.60
CA GLY A 183 20.82 -10.51 8.62
C GLY A 183 19.48 -9.91 9.10
N ASN A 184 18.36 -10.47 8.64
CA ASN A 184 17.00 -10.07 9.02
C ASN A 184 16.19 -11.31 9.44
N PRO A 185 16.48 -11.89 10.62
CA PRO A 185 15.69 -13.00 11.16
C PRO A 185 14.21 -12.61 11.37
N GLY A 186 13.88 -11.33 11.53
CA GLY A 186 12.52 -10.83 11.75
C GLY A 186 11.59 -11.13 10.59
N ALA A 187 12.09 -11.01 9.36
CA ALA A 187 11.33 -11.39 8.16
C ALA A 187 10.97 -12.88 8.12
N ARG A 188 11.78 -13.76 8.73
CA ARG A 188 11.58 -15.21 8.74
C ARG A 188 10.78 -15.71 9.94
N TYR A 189 11.09 -15.20 11.13
CA TYR A 189 10.54 -15.68 12.40
C TYR A 189 9.44 -14.78 12.96
N GLY A 190 9.19 -13.62 12.34
CA GLY A 190 8.32 -12.57 12.87
C GLY A 190 8.93 -11.88 14.10
N VAL A 191 8.31 -10.77 14.49
CA VAL A 191 8.77 -9.96 15.63
C VAL A 191 7.65 -9.85 16.68
N ALA A 192 8.03 -9.69 17.95
CA ALA A 192 7.07 -9.56 19.04
C ALA A 192 6.51 -8.14 19.10
N THR A 193 5.21 -8.01 19.34
CA THR A 193 4.59 -6.70 19.62
C THR A 193 4.82 -6.34 21.07
N LEU A 194 5.59 -5.27 21.32
CA LEU A 194 5.87 -4.76 22.66
C LEU A 194 4.66 -4.04 23.25
N SER A 195 4.48 -4.12 24.57
CA SER A 195 3.46 -3.35 25.28
C SER A 195 3.97 -2.83 26.62
N GLN A 196 3.67 -1.56 26.91
CA GLN A 196 3.93 -0.94 28.21
C GLN A 196 2.82 -1.24 29.23
N ASN A 197 1.79 -1.99 28.86
CA ASN A 197 0.68 -2.30 29.75
C ASN A 197 1.19 -3.21 30.87
N ILE A 198 1.01 -2.77 32.11
CA ILE A 198 1.26 -3.60 33.28
C ILE A 198 0.14 -4.66 33.34
N PRO A 199 0.45 -5.96 33.40
CA PRO A 199 -0.58 -7.00 33.49
C PRO A 199 -1.49 -6.81 34.70
N ALA A 200 -2.76 -7.16 34.58
CA ALA A 200 -3.69 -7.16 35.71
C ALA A 200 -3.29 -8.25 36.71
N LEU A 201 -3.49 -8.01 38.02
CA LEU A 201 -3.28 -9.05 39.03
C LEU A 201 -4.06 -10.31 38.65
N ASP A 202 -3.42 -11.47 38.83
CA ASP A 202 -3.94 -12.81 38.51
C ASP A 202 -4.21 -13.08 37.01
N SER A 203 -3.83 -12.17 36.11
CA SER A 203 -3.84 -12.45 34.68
C SER A 203 -2.82 -13.54 34.32
N LEU A 204 -3.13 -14.34 33.30
CA LEU A 204 -2.24 -15.37 32.81
C LEU A 204 -1.04 -14.74 32.09
N LEU A 205 0.15 -15.19 32.43
CA LEU A 205 1.39 -14.89 31.75
C LEU A 205 1.93 -16.15 31.11
N THR A 206 2.53 -15.98 29.94
CA THR A 206 3.11 -17.06 29.16
C THR A 206 4.59 -16.79 28.93
N ILE A 207 5.43 -17.80 29.15
CA ILE A 207 6.85 -17.77 28.82
C ILE A 207 7.17 -18.96 27.92
N ILE A 208 7.70 -18.66 26.75
CA ILE A 208 8.29 -19.66 25.85
C ILE A 208 9.81 -19.53 25.98
N GLN A 209 10.49 -20.64 26.29
CA GLN A 209 11.82 -20.61 26.90
C GLN A 209 12.67 -21.85 26.59
N HIS A 210 13.95 -21.76 26.96
CA HIS A 210 14.94 -22.84 26.88
C HIS A 210 15.57 -23.14 28.27
N PRO A 211 14.78 -23.63 29.24
CA PRO A 211 15.27 -23.97 30.58
C PRO A 211 16.32 -25.07 30.49
N ASN A 212 17.40 -24.93 31.25
CA ASN A 212 18.60 -25.75 31.26
C ASN A 212 19.17 -26.08 29.86
N GLY A 213 19.03 -25.14 28.91
CA GLY A 213 19.48 -25.31 27.53
C GLY A 213 18.69 -26.35 26.74
N ARG A 214 17.50 -26.74 27.22
CA ARG A 214 16.65 -27.75 26.56
C ARG A 214 16.00 -27.18 25.29
N PRO A 215 15.55 -28.05 24.38
CA PRO A 215 14.71 -27.65 23.25
C PRO A 215 13.49 -26.86 23.74
N LYS A 216 12.99 -25.95 22.90
CA LYS A 216 11.98 -24.95 23.27
C LYS A 216 10.75 -25.55 23.92
N VAL A 217 10.38 -24.99 25.07
CA VAL A 217 9.17 -25.35 25.80
C VAL A 217 8.32 -24.13 26.10
N ILE A 218 7.07 -24.38 26.43
CA ILE A 218 6.09 -23.41 26.92
C ILE A 218 5.83 -23.66 28.40
N GLU A 219 5.70 -22.56 29.15
CA GLU A 219 5.16 -22.52 30.51
C GLU A 219 4.19 -21.35 30.67
N ALA A 220 3.26 -21.46 31.61
CA ALA A 220 2.35 -20.37 31.93
C ALA A 220 1.99 -20.33 33.42
N GLY A 221 1.77 -19.13 33.94
CA GLY A 221 1.37 -18.92 35.32
C GLY A 221 0.70 -17.58 35.53
N ARG A 222 0.63 -17.12 36.78
CA ARG A 222 -0.20 -15.96 37.16
C ARG A 222 0.65 -14.77 37.58
N TYR A 223 0.32 -13.59 37.07
CA TYR A 223 0.92 -12.35 37.54
C TYR A 223 0.53 -12.06 39.00
N SER A 224 1.51 -11.91 39.89
CA SER A 224 1.31 -11.67 41.33
C SER A 224 1.68 -10.23 41.76
N GLY A 225 1.87 -9.33 40.80
CA GLY A 225 2.16 -7.91 41.02
C GLY A 225 3.62 -7.55 40.83
N GLN A 226 3.97 -6.30 41.16
CA GLN A 226 5.31 -5.76 41.00
C GLN A 226 5.94 -5.50 42.38
N ASN A 227 7.24 -5.73 42.53
CA ASN A 227 7.96 -5.33 43.74
C ASN A 227 8.35 -3.84 43.70
N ALA A 228 8.83 -3.30 44.83
CA ALA A 228 9.22 -1.89 44.95
C ALA A 228 10.36 -1.47 44.00
N SER A 229 11.16 -2.44 43.53
CA SER A 229 12.24 -2.24 42.57
C SER A 229 11.78 -2.33 41.10
N GLY A 230 10.47 -2.49 40.85
CA GLY A 230 9.91 -2.53 39.51
C GLY A 230 9.93 -3.91 38.83
N TYR A 231 10.31 -4.98 39.52
CA TYR A 231 10.25 -6.33 38.95
C TYR A 231 8.83 -6.89 39.05
N ALA A 232 8.30 -7.34 37.93
CA ALA A 232 7.13 -8.18 37.87
C ALA A 232 7.40 -9.49 38.62
N ARG A 233 6.39 -9.98 39.33
CA ARG A 233 6.38 -11.26 40.01
C ARG A 233 5.29 -12.13 39.41
N TYR A 234 5.56 -13.41 39.30
CA TYR A 234 4.58 -14.39 38.85
C TYR A 234 4.82 -15.74 39.52
N ILE A 235 3.72 -16.46 39.71
CA ILE A 235 3.65 -17.73 40.43
C ILE A 235 3.16 -18.83 39.50
N ASN A 236 3.40 -20.08 39.89
CA ASN A 236 2.99 -21.28 39.15
C ASN A 236 3.50 -21.26 37.71
N LEU A 237 4.75 -20.82 37.50
CA LEU A 237 5.38 -20.75 36.20
C LEU A 237 6.82 -21.19 36.39
N ASP A 238 7.15 -22.41 36.02
CA ASP A 238 8.49 -22.98 36.18
C ASP A 238 9.55 -22.22 35.35
N THR A 239 10.73 -21.98 35.94
CA THR A 239 11.91 -21.51 35.20
C THR A 239 13.19 -22.11 35.78
N GLU A 240 14.24 -22.25 34.95
CA GLU A 240 15.55 -22.77 35.35
C GLU A 240 16.68 -21.90 34.74
N GLY A 241 17.94 -22.21 35.03
CA GLY A 241 19.07 -21.60 34.32
C GLY A 241 18.87 -21.73 32.80
N GLY A 242 19.16 -20.70 32.01
CA GLY A 242 18.83 -20.69 30.57
C GLY A 242 17.44 -20.16 30.21
N SER A 243 16.49 -20.11 31.14
CA SER A 243 15.22 -19.38 30.96
C SER A 243 15.43 -17.87 30.91
N SER A 244 16.49 -17.36 31.53
CA SER A 244 16.86 -15.95 31.55
C SER A 244 16.80 -15.31 30.17
N GLY A 245 16.10 -14.18 30.09
CA GLY A 245 15.89 -13.43 28.87
C GLY A 245 14.64 -13.81 28.08
N SER A 246 13.97 -14.90 28.43
CA SER A 246 12.71 -15.28 27.78
C SER A 246 11.67 -14.16 27.88
N GLY A 247 10.90 -13.99 26.81
CA GLY A 247 9.86 -12.99 26.78
C GLY A 247 8.67 -13.36 27.67
N ILE A 248 8.15 -12.39 28.41
CA ILE A 248 6.92 -12.51 29.20
C ILE A 248 5.76 -12.01 28.33
N LEU A 249 4.90 -12.92 27.90
CA LEU A 249 3.74 -12.62 27.06
C LEU A 249 2.48 -12.51 27.91
N ALA A 250 1.68 -11.48 27.67
CA ALA A 250 0.32 -11.36 28.21
C ALA A 250 -0.67 -12.20 27.39
N GLU A 251 -1.89 -12.38 27.91
CA GLU A 251 -2.97 -13.17 27.27
C GLU A 251 -3.29 -12.73 25.83
N ASN A 252 -3.12 -11.44 25.51
CA ASN A 252 -3.34 -10.90 24.17
C ASN A 252 -2.15 -11.11 23.21
N GLY A 253 -1.08 -11.78 23.66
CA GLY A 253 0.11 -12.10 22.86
C GLY A 253 1.16 -11.00 22.79
N THR A 254 0.94 -9.86 23.46
CA THR A 254 1.94 -8.79 23.52
C THR A 254 3.05 -9.13 24.52
N LEU A 255 4.28 -8.74 24.18
CA LEU A 255 5.44 -8.86 25.05
C LEU A 255 5.42 -7.73 26.07
N VAL A 256 5.20 -8.08 27.34
CA VAL A 256 5.06 -7.14 28.46
C VAL A 256 6.29 -7.07 29.35
N GLY A 257 7.24 -8.01 29.20
CA GLY A 257 8.48 -8.01 29.97
C GLY A 257 9.48 -9.06 29.52
N VAL A 258 10.56 -9.16 30.28
CA VAL A 258 11.67 -10.10 30.12
C VAL A 258 11.85 -10.86 31.43
N HIS A 259 11.92 -12.18 31.39
CA HIS A 259 12.24 -13.00 32.56
C HIS A 259 13.71 -12.83 32.93
N THR A 260 13.99 -12.62 34.22
CA THR A 260 15.34 -12.30 34.69
C THR A 260 15.79 -13.18 35.85
N ASN A 261 14.91 -13.55 36.77
CA ASN A 261 15.33 -14.28 37.97
C ASN A 261 14.30 -15.34 38.35
N ALA A 262 14.83 -16.51 38.73
CA ALA A 262 14.12 -17.51 39.49
C ALA A 262 13.77 -16.98 40.90
N GLY A 263 12.89 -17.68 41.61
CA GLY A 263 12.52 -17.34 42.99
C GLY A 263 11.34 -18.12 43.56
N CYS A 264 10.84 -19.11 42.83
CA CYS A 264 9.92 -20.11 43.36
C CYS A 264 10.65 -21.17 44.23
N SER A 265 9.88 -22.03 44.89
CA SER A 265 10.40 -23.20 45.60
C SER A 265 9.61 -24.46 45.27
N ALA A 266 10.19 -25.62 45.56
CA ALA A 266 9.53 -26.92 45.38
C ALA A 266 8.21 -27.07 46.16
N ASN A 267 8.00 -26.23 47.19
CA ASN A 267 6.75 -26.16 47.94
C ASN A 267 5.67 -25.30 47.24
N GLY A 268 5.91 -24.81 46.03
CA GLY A 268 5.01 -23.91 45.30
C GLY A 268 4.91 -22.50 45.90
N THR A 269 5.87 -22.12 46.76
CA THR A 269 5.95 -20.77 47.34
C THR A 269 6.96 -19.91 46.59
N GLY A 270 6.95 -18.60 46.82
CA GLY A 270 7.86 -17.67 46.16
C GLY A 270 7.29 -17.14 44.84
N SER A 271 8.13 -16.56 43.99
CA SER A 271 7.74 -16.03 42.69
C SER A 271 8.94 -15.94 41.78
N ASN A 272 8.73 -16.18 40.49
CA ASN A 272 9.68 -15.83 39.46
C ASN A 272 9.54 -14.35 39.10
N HIS A 273 10.62 -13.77 38.62
CA HIS A 273 10.75 -12.33 38.43
C HIS A 273 11.14 -11.96 37.01
N GLY A 274 10.70 -10.78 36.59
CA GLY A 274 11.13 -10.17 35.34
C GLY A 274 11.02 -8.66 35.35
N ILE A 275 11.68 -8.02 34.40
CA ILE A 275 11.54 -6.58 34.18
C ILE A 275 10.46 -6.34 33.13
N LEU A 276 9.51 -5.45 33.44
CA LEU A 276 8.46 -5.06 32.49
C LEU A 276 8.99 -4.11 31.42
N ILE A 277 8.43 -4.21 30.21
CA ILE A 277 8.65 -3.27 29.11
C ILE A 277 8.27 -1.84 29.52
N ASN A 278 7.26 -1.68 30.39
CA ASN A 278 6.90 -0.39 31.00
C ASN A 278 8.09 0.31 31.68
N SER A 279 8.99 -0.44 32.31
CA SER A 279 10.19 0.10 32.96
C SER A 279 11.35 0.23 31.97
N ILE A 280 11.53 -0.73 31.06
CA ILE A 280 12.60 -0.73 30.04
C ILE A 280 12.49 0.50 29.13
N VAL A 281 11.28 0.77 28.64
CA VAL A 281 11.01 1.85 27.67
C VAL A 281 11.43 3.23 28.17
N SER A 282 11.45 3.47 29.49
CA SER A 282 11.90 4.75 30.06
C SER A 282 13.40 4.99 29.89
N PHE A 283 14.19 3.93 29.66
CA PHE A 283 15.65 3.97 29.61
C PHE A 283 16.24 3.31 28.36
N SER A 284 15.39 2.84 27.44
CA SER A 284 15.75 2.17 26.20
C SER A 284 15.29 2.99 25.01
N PRO A 285 16.17 3.78 24.37
CA PRO A 285 15.87 4.43 23.10
C PRO A 285 15.40 3.46 22.02
N ILE A 286 15.90 2.21 22.01
CA ILE A 286 15.46 1.18 21.06
C ILE A 286 14.01 0.77 21.32
N VAL A 287 13.66 0.38 22.55
CA VAL A 287 12.30 -0.06 22.87
C VAL A 287 11.30 1.09 22.75
N ASP A 288 11.69 2.30 23.15
CA ASP A 288 10.90 3.52 22.93
C ASP A 288 10.66 3.77 21.44
N GLY A 289 11.70 3.65 20.62
CA GLY A 289 11.60 3.74 19.16
C GLY A 289 10.67 2.68 18.58
N ILE A 290 10.69 1.43 19.07
CA ILE A 290 9.81 0.36 18.57
C ILE A 290 8.35 0.61 18.95
N ILE A 291 8.07 1.01 20.21
CA ILE A 291 6.70 1.17 20.72
C ILE A 291 6.03 2.41 20.14
N PHE A 292 6.76 3.52 20.05
CA PHE A 292 6.22 4.81 19.67
C PHE A 292 6.54 5.21 18.23
N GLN A 293 7.07 4.30 17.42
CA GLN A 293 7.25 4.58 16.01
C GLN A 293 5.89 4.84 15.33
N PRO A 294 5.78 5.94 14.55
CA PRO A 294 4.59 6.20 13.76
C PRO A 294 4.28 5.07 12.79
N SER A 295 3.02 4.67 12.74
CA SER A 295 2.51 3.73 11.73
C SER A 295 1.22 4.28 11.13
N MET A 296 0.92 3.88 9.90
CA MET A 296 -0.27 4.33 9.18
C MET A 296 -0.81 3.25 8.26
N GLU A 297 -2.12 3.06 8.28
CA GLU A 297 -2.89 2.43 7.22
C GLU A 297 -3.39 3.53 6.27
N PHE A 298 -3.20 3.32 4.97
CA PHE A 298 -3.65 4.25 3.95
C PHE A 298 -4.20 3.43 2.79
N GLU A 299 -5.43 3.71 2.39
CA GLU A 299 -6.17 2.98 1.38
C GLU A 299 -6.95 3.91 0.45
N VAL A 300 -7.30 3.38 -0.72
CA VAL A 300 -8.17 4.02 -1.71
C VAL A 300 -9.26 3.04 -2.12
N SER A 301 -10.47 3.54 -2.37
CA SER A 301 -11.61 2.72 -2.77
C SER A 301 -11.41 2.00 -4.11
N SER A 302 -10.60 2.57 -5.01
CA SER A 302 -10.14 1.91 -6.23
C SER A 302 -8.78 2.46 -6.65
N ARG A 303 -7.94 1.59 -7.24
CA ARG A 303 -6.65 1.95 -7.84
C ARG A 303 -6.75 2.23 -9.34
N LYS A 304 -7.92 2.01 -9.94
CA LYS A 304 -8.18 2.24 -11.36
C LYS A 304 -9.61 2.75 -11.56
N VAL A 305 -9.77 3.89 -12.22
CA VAL A 305 -11.08 4.54 -12.44
C VAL A 305 -11.19 5.11 -13.84
N ILE A 306 -12.41 5.35 -14.32
CA ILE A 306 -12.66 6.01 -15.59
C ILE A 306 -12.58 7.54 -15.41
N GLU A 307 -12.11 8.27 -16.42
CA GLU A 307 -12.07 9.75 -16.43
C GLU A 307 -13.42 10.37 -16.00
N GLY A 308 -13.36 11.21 -14.96
CA GLY A 308 -14.50 11.86 -14.33
C GLY A 308 -15.10 11.13 -13.13
N GLU A 309 -14.60 9.94 -12.76
CA GLU A 309 -15.00 9.26 -11.53
C GLU A 309 -14.22 9.78 -10.31
N THR A 310 -14.76 9.53 -9.11
CA THR A 310 -14.15 9.88 -7.83
C THR A 310 -13.67 8.63 -7.10
N ILE A 311 -12.76 8.82 -6.15
CA ILE A 311 -12.37 7.78 -5.20
C ILE A 311 -12.51 8.29 -3.77
N THR A 312 -12.64 7.38 -2.82
CA THR A 312 -12.50 7.67 -1.39
C THR A 312 -11.11 7.26 -0.94
N ARG A 313 -10.41 8.14 -0.24
CA ARG A 313 -9.14 7.86 0.44
C ARG A 313 -9.39 7.73 1.93
N THR A 314 -8.88 6.68 2.55
CA THR A 314 -9.05 6.44 3.99
C THR A 314 -7.68 6.25 4.63
N TRP A 315 -7.45 6.88 5.78
CA TRP A 315 -6.24 6.68 6.56
C TRP A 315 -6.55 6.59 8.04
N ALA A 316 -5.69 5.85 8.74
CA ALA A 316 -5.63 5.83 10.19
C ALA A 316 -4.18 5.61 10.61
N SER A 317 -3.67 6.48 11.46
CA SER A 317 -2.32 6.40 12.00
C SER A 317 -2.30 6.17 13.51
N ARG A 318 -1.20 5.60 13.99
CA ARG A 318 -0.90 5.42 15.42
C ARG A 318 0.43 6.11 15.74
N ASN A 319 0.57 6.57 16.98
CA ASN A 319 1.76 7.28 17.47
C ASN A 319 2.08 8.55 16.65
N THR A 320 1.06 9.26 16.21
CA THR A 320 1.18 10.48 15.41
C THR A 320 0.30 11.57 16.01
N ASP A 321 0.75 12.81 15.93
CA ASP A 321 0.06 13.99 16.42
C ASP A 321 -0.75 14.68 15.31
N TYR A 322 -0.32 14.57 14.05
CA TYR A 322 -1.02 15.11 12.89
C TYR A 322 -0.59 14.41 11.60
N CYS A 323 -1.39 14.58 10.54
CA CYS A 323 -1.02 14.18 9.19
C CYS A 323 -1.00 15.37 8.23
N LEU A 324 -0.33 15.20 7.10
CA LEU A 324 -0.25 16.14 6.00
C LEU A 324 -0.64 15.42 4.71
N SER A 325 -1.38 16.11 3.85
CA SER A 325 -1.53 15.69 2.45
C SER A 325 -0.25 15.98 1.65
N LYS A 326 -0.16 15.46 0.42
CA LYS A 326 0.92 15.78 -0.53
C LYS A 326 1.21 17.28 -0.70
N THR A 327 0.21 18.14 -0.59
CA THR A 327 0.35 19.60 -0.74
C THR A 327 0.67 20.32 0.57
N GLY A 328 0.87 19.59 1.67
CA GLY A 328 1.18 20.15 2.99
C GLY A 328 -0.04 20.58 3.81
N GLN A 329 -1.28 20.36 3.32
CA GLN A 329 -2.48 20.62 4.12
C GLN A 329 -2.52 19.71 5.35
N ARG A 330 -2.73 20.28 6.54
CA ARG A 330 -2.86 19.54 7.81
C ARG A 330 -4.19 18.77 7.86
N LEU A 331 -4.09 17.51 8.24
CA LEU A 331 -5.16 16.53 8.37
C LEU A 331 -5.17 15.97 9.80
N ALA A 332 -6.31 15.43 10.21
CA ALA A 332 -6.41 14.60 11.41
C ALA A 332 -5.63 13.28 11.23
N THR A 333 -5.35 12.59 12.34
CA THR A 333 -4.62 11.31 12.38
C THR A 333 -5.42 10.13 11.83
N SER A 334 -6.71 10.32 11.60
CA SER A 334 -7.53 9.40 10.81
C SER A 334 -8.59 10.19 10.05
N GLY A 335 -9.10 9.61 8.98
CA GLY A 335 -10.15 10.22 8.19
C GLY A 335 -10.46 9.49 6.91
N ALA A 336 -11.55 9.91 6.27
CA ALA A 336 -11.92 9.52 4.92
C ALA A 336 -12.25 10.76 4.10
N TRP A 337 -11.75 10.85 2.87
CA TRP A 337 -12.00 11.98 2.00
C TRP A 337 -12.22 11.55 0.55
N VAL A 338 -13.35 11.99 -0.03
CA VAL A 338 -13.71 11.79 -1.43
C VAL A 338 -13.00 12.83 -2.30
N THR A 339 -12.37 12.39 -3.38
CA THR A 339 -11.73 13.30 -4.34
C THR A 339 -12.75 14.04 -5.20
N ALA A 340 -12.33 15.14 -5.81
CA ALA A 340 -13.00 15.62 -7.03
C ALA A 340 -12.89 14.56 -8.15
N PRO A 341 -13.75 14.63 -9.20
CA PRO A 341 -13.62 13.82 -10.40
C PRO A 341 -12.20 13.84 -10.97
N LEU A 342 -11.60 12.66 -11.16
CA LEU A 342 -10.24 12.55 -11.63
C LEU A 342 -10.18 12.63 -13.16
N THR A 343 -9.36 13.55 -13.67
CA THR A 343 -9.15 13.75 -15.12
C THR A 343 -7.80 13.23 -15.62
N ALA A 344 -6.91 12.86 -14.69
CA ALA A 344 -5.60 12.28 -14.99
C ALA A 344 -5.16 11.35 -13.85
N SER A 345 -4.31 10.37 -14.18
CA SER A 345 -3.69 9.49 -13.18
C SER A 345 -2.87 10.29 -12.19
N ASN A 346 -2.96 9.95 -10.91
CA ASN A 346 -2.32 10.70 -9.85
C ASN A 346 -1.82 9.77 -8.74
N GLU A 347 -0.80 10.23 -8.03
CA GLU A 347 -0.32 9.59 -6.81
C GLU A 347 -0.78 10.38 -5.59
N PHE A 348 -1.61 9.75 -4.77
CA PHE A 348 -2.07 10.28 -3.51
C PHE A 348 -1.10 9.91 -2.41
N GLU A 349 -0.86 10.85 -1.51
CA GLU A 349 0.16 10.71 -0.48
C GLU A 349 -0.34 11.34 0.81
N ILE A 350 -0.06 10.64 1.91
CA ILE A 350 -0.25 11.14 3.27
C ILE A 350 1.05 10.89 4.04
N SER A 351 1.48 11.91 4.79
CA SER A 351 2.55 11.78 5.78
C SER A 351 2.01 12.11 7.16
N CYS A 352 2.20 11.22 8.13
CA CYS A 352 1.80 11.43 9.51
C CYS A 352 3.03 11.55 10.40
N HIS A 353 3.00 12.50 11.33
CA HIS A 353 4.14 12.91 12.13
C HIS A 353 3.80 12.76 13.60
N GLY A 354 4.74 12.27 14.39
CA GLY A 354 4.65 12.16 15.84
C GLY A 354 5.96 12.55 16.51
N SER A 355 5.95 12.60 17.83
CA SER A 355 7.13 12.93 18.66
C SER A 355 8.36 12.04 18.40
N ARG A 356 8.16 10.82 17.89
CA ARG A 356 9.22 9.82 17.63
C ARG A 356 9.48 9.56 16.14
N GLY A 357 8.98 10.41 15.24
CA GLY A 357 9.32 10.35 13.82
C GLY A 357 8.16 10.67 12.89
N ALA A 358 8.19 10.10 11.69
CA ALA A 358 7.12 10.23 10.72
C ALA A 358 6.96 8.97 9.88
N VAL A 359 5.74 8.72 9.41
CA VAL A 359 5.40 7.66 8.45
C VAL A 359 4.75 8.28 7.22
N LYS A 360 5.07 7.73 6.06
CA LYS A 360 4.58 8.23 4.78
C LYS A 360 4.09 7.06 3.93
N LYS A 361 2.91 7.19 3.32
CA LYS A 361 2.42 6.23 2.32
C LYS A 361 1.90 6.96 1.09
N SER A 362 2.15 6.36 -0.05
CA SER A 362 1.68 6.83 -1.35
C SER A 362 0.96 5.72 -2.09
N ILE A 363 -0.13 6.07 -2.78
CA ILE A 363 -0.92 5.18 -3.62
C ILE A 363 -1.13 5.84 -4.98
N TYR A 364 -0.67 5.17 -6.02
CA TYR A 364 -0.95 5.52 -7.41
C TYR A 364 -2.35 5.04 -7.82
N VAL A 365 -3.09 5.92 -8.48
CA VAL A 365 -4.41 5.64 -9.04
C VAL A 365 -4.37 5.96 -10.53
N GLU A 366 -4.64 4.94 -11.34
CA GLU A 366 -4.71 5.01 -12.80
C GLU A 366 -6.07 5.56 -13.23
N VAL A 367 -6.09 6.58 -14.09
CA VAL A 367 -7.30 7.08 -14.75
C VAL A 367 -7.31 6.60 -16.19
N ILE A 368 -8.36 5.89 -16.56
CA ILE A 368 -8.61 5.44 -17.93
C ILE A 368 -9.33 6.57 -18.68
N PRO A 369 -8.69 7.19 -19.69
CA PRO A 369 -9.28 8.32 -20.40
C PRO A 369 -10.49 7.87 -21.25
N LYS A 370 -11.52 8.70 -21.33
CA LYS A 370 -12.69 8.45 -22.18
C LYS A 370 -12.34 8.70 -23.65
N PRO A 371 -12.92 7.92 -24.58
CA PRO A 371 -12.84 8.24 -26.00
C PRO A 371 -13.34 9.65 -26.30
N LYS A 372 -12.59 10.41 -27.10
CA LYS A 372 -13.00 11.72 -27.64
C LYS A 372 -13.02 11.60 -29.16
N MET A 373 -13.98 12.23 -29.83
CA MET A 373 -14.15 12.12 -31.28
C MET A 373 -14.52 13.46 -31.91
N THR A 374 -13.94 13.72 -33.09
CA THR A 374 -14.42 14.67 -34.07
C THR A 374 -15.02 13.92 -35.24
N PHE A 375 -16.20 14.35 -35.71
CA PHE A 375 -16.88 13.80 -36.86
C PHE A 375 -17.52 14.94 -37.66
N ASP A 376 -17.29 14.96 -38.97
CA ASP A 376 -17.96 15.89 -39.87
C ASP A 376 -18.37 15.19 -41.18
N VAL A 377 -19.42 15.72 -41.79
CA VAL A 377 -19.93 15.27 -43.08
C VAL A 377 -20.19 16.50 -43.96
N SER A 378 -19.60 16.51 -45.16
CA SER A 378 -19.68 17.64 -46.08
C SER A 378 -19.82 17.18 -47.54
N PRO A 379 -20.69 17.83 -48.33
CA PRO A 379 -21.65 18.87 -47.93
C PRO A 379 -22.86 18.31 -47.13
N ARG A 380 -23.54 19.15 -46.35
CA ARG A 380 -24.71 18.75 -45.52
C ARG A 380 -26.04 18.72 -46.28
N LYS A 381 -26.05 19.17 -47.52
CA LYS A 381 -27.19 19.15 -48.44
C LYS A 381 -26.68 18.83 -49.84
N VAL A 382 -27.29 17.84 -50.49
CA VAL A 382 -26.90 17.38 -51.83
C VAL A 382 -28.11 17.13 -52.72
N ILE A 383 -27.91 17.15 -54.03
CA ILE A 383 -28.91 16.69 -54.99
C ILE A 383 -28.86 15.15 -55.02
N GLU A 384 -30.01 14.53 -55.22
CA GLU A 384 -30.11 13.08 -55.45
C GLU A 384 -29.11 12.60 -56.50
N GLY A 385 -28.37 11.54 -56.16
CA GLY A 385 -27.28 11.01 -56.99
C GLY A 385 -25.90 11.61 -56.71
N GLN A 386 -25.77 12.61 -55.83
CA GLN A 386 -24.47 13.13 -55.40
C GLN A 386 -23.94 12.40 -54.16
N THR A 387 -22.64 12.52 -53.93
CA THR A 387 -21.90 11.92 -52.82
C THR A 387 -21.61 12.94 -51.73
N VAL A 388 -21.31 12.45 -50.52
CA VAL A 388 -20.77 13.27 -49.42
C VAL A 388 -19.48 12.65 -48.89
N THR A 389 -18.60 13.49 -48.37
CA THR A 389 -17.38 13.05 -47.68
C THR A 389 -17.60 13.07 -46.18
N ARG A 390 -17.24 11.96 -45.52
CA ARG A 390 -17.23 11.83 -44.07
C ARG A 390 -15.80 11.83 -43.58
N ILE A 391 -15.51 12.59 -42.53
CA ILE A 391 -14.21 12.60 -41.88
C ILE A 391 -14.38 12.41 -40.38
N TRP A 392 -13.58 11.55 -39.78
CA TRP A 392 -13.56 11.37 -38.34
C TRP A 392 -12.15 11.16 -37.80
N SER A 393 -11.97 11.51 -36.53
CA SER A 393 -10.78 11.19 -35.76
C SER A 393 -11.15 11.01 -34.30
N SER A 394 -10.59 10.00 -33.64
CA SER A 394 -10.82 9.73 -32.23
C SER A 394 -9.51 9.49 -31.49
N THR A 395 -9.45 9.98 -30.25
CA THR A 395 -8.40 9.69 -29.28
C THR A 395 -8.97 8.82 -28.16
N ASN A 396 -8.11 7.98 -27.56
CA ASN A 396 -8.48 7.02 -26.49
C ASN A 396 -9.53 5.97 -26.87
N ALA A 397 -9.86 5.85 -28.16
CA ALA A 397 -10.62 4.74 -28.71
C ALA A 397 -9.65 3.70 -29.29
N ASP A 398 -10.01 2.42 -29.16
CA ASP A 398 -9.31 1.30 -29.81
C ASP A 398 -9.91 1.02 -31.20
N TYR A 399 -11.19 1.35 -31.40
CA TYR A 399 -11.89 1.17 -32.66
C TYR A 399 -13.14 2.04 -32.77
N CYS A 400 -13.65 2.18 -34.00
CA CYS A 400 -14.95 2.80 -34.24
C CYS A 400 -15.87 1.87 -35.04
N LEU A 401 -17.18 2.14 -34.99
CA LEU A 401 -18.22 1.45 -35.71
C LEU A 401 -19.06 2.46 -36.51
N SER A 402 -19.45 2.10 -37.73
CA SER A 402 -20.50 2.82 -38.46
C SER A 402 -21.88 2.57 -37.82
N LYS A 403 -22.89 3.33 -38.25
CA LYS A 403 -24.32 3.08 -37.93
C LYS A 403 -24.76 1.61 -38.14
N THR A 404 -24.18 0.94 -39.13
CA THR A 404 -24.51 -0.46 -39.49
C THR A 404 -23.68 -1.49 -38.73
N GLY A 405 -22.81 -1.07 -37.81
CA GLY A 405 -21.95 -1.94 -37.02
C GLY A 405 -20.65 -2.36 -37.72
N MET A 406 -20.33 -1.79 -38.88
CA MET A 406 -19.07 -2.08 -39.59
C MET A 406 -17.89 -1.49 -38.82
N ARG A 407 -16.83 -2.28 -38.60
CA ARG A 407 -15.62 -1.83 -37.91
C ARG A 407 -14.79 -0.88 -38.77
N LEU A 408 -14.44 0.25 -38.17
CA LEU A 408 -13.67 1.34 -38.75
C LEU A 408 -12.39 1.55 -37.93
N ALA A 409 -11.35 2.08 -38.58
CA ALA A 409 -10.21 2.65 -37.89
C ALA A 409 -10.63 3.87 -37.03
N THR A 410 -9.78 4.26 -36.09
CA THR A 410 -10.04 5.37 -35.16
C THR A 410 -10.01 6.74 -35.82
N SER A 411 -9.49 6.83 -37.05
CA SER A 411 -9.61 7.98 -37.93
C SER A 411 -9.80 7.53 -39.37
N GLY A 412 -10.38 8.39 -40.20
CA GLY A 412 -10.57 8.10 -41.61
C GLY A 412 -11.28 9.20 -42.37
N VAL A 413 -11.17 9.12 -43.69
CA VAL A 413 -11.94 9.90 -44.65
C VAL A 413 -12.59 8.92 -45.60
N TRP A 414 -13.91 9.07 -45.81
CA TRP A 414 -14.64 8.18 -46.69
C TRP A 414 -15.77 8.91 -47.41
N GLU A 415 -15.72 8.88 -48.73
CA GLU A 415 -16.79 9.32 -49.62
C GLU A 415 -17.90 8.25 -49.74
N THR A 416 -19.16 8.68 -49.69
CA THR A 416 -20.30 7.77 -49.85
C THR A 416 -20.49 7.37 -51.30
N THR A 417 -21.27 6.33 -51.54
CA THR A 417 -21.96 6.18 -52.83
C THR A 417 -22.98 7.31 -53.02
N PRO A 418 -23.41 7.58 -54.27
CA PRO A 418 -24.53 8.47 -54.57
C PRO A 418 -25.72 8.25 -53.65
N LEU A 419 -26.24 9.32 -53.04
CA LEU A 419 -27.36 9.24 -52.11
C LEU A 419 -28.69 9.39 -52.85
N SER A 420 -29.65 8.50 -52.54
CA SER A 420 -31.01 8.54 -53.07
C SER A 420 -32.04 9.10 -52.08
N ALA A 421 -31.66 9.31 -50.82
CA ALA A 421 -32.53 9.82 -49.77
C ALA A 421 -31.72 10.47 -48.64
N SER A 422 -32.34 11.40 -47.92
CA SER A 422 -31.76 12.02 -46.72
C SER A 422 -31.49 10.98 -45.64
N ASN A 423 -30.35 11.09 -44.97
CA ASN A 423 -29.91 10.10 -44.00
C ASN A 423 -29.04 10.71 -42.89
N ASP A 424 -29.07 10.08 -41.72
CA ASP A 424 -28.11 10.31 -40.64
C ASP A 424 -26.90 9.39 -40.79
N PHE A 425 -25.72 10.01 -40.86
CA PHE A 425 -24.45 9.31 -40.74
C PHE A 425 -24.03 9.30 -39.28
N GLU A 426 -23.65 8.12 -38.78
CA GLU A 426 -23.29 7.93 -37.39
C GLU A 426 -21.99 7.15 -37.28
N ILE A 427 -21.15 7.58 -36.34
CA ILE A 427 -19.95 6.87 -35.91
C ILE A 427 -19.98 6.75 -34.38
N SER A 428 -19.66 5.55 -33.88
CA SER A 428 -19.47 5.27 -32.46
C SER A 428 -18.07 4.72 -32.23
N CYS A 429 -17.26 5.39 -31.41
CA CYS A 429 -15.89 4.97 -31.08
C CYS A 429 -15.82 4.43 -29.65
N TYR A 430 -15.07 3.35 -29.45
CA TYR A 430 -15.02 2.58 -28.21
C TYR A 430 -13.56 2.42 -27.77
N GLY A 431 -13.33 2.52 -26.47
CA GLY A 431 -12.05 2.27 -25.83
C GLY A 431 -12.24 1.84 -24.39
N PRO A 432 -11.16 1.62 -23.63
CA PRO A 432 -11.24 1.10 -22.27
C PRO A 432 -11.99 2.03 -21.31
N GLY A 433 -12.03 3.33 -21.59
CA GLY A 433 -12.76 4.33 -20.80
C GLY A 433 -14.25 4.47 -21.17
N GLY A 434 -14.76 3.70 -22.13
CA GLY A 434 -16.17 3.73 -22.55
C GLY A 434 -16.36 3.98 -24.05
N ALA A 435 -17.36 4.78 -24.41
CA ALA A 435 -17.71 5.04 -25.80
C ALA A 435 -18.13 6.50 -26.04
N VAL A 436 -17.91 6.99 -27.26
CA VAL A 436 -18.40 8.28 -27.76
C VAL A 436 -19.12 8.07 -29.09
N LYS A 437 -20.22 8.80 -29.31
CA LYS A 437 -21.07 8.66 -30.48
C LYS A 437 -21.47 10.03 -31.03
N GLN A 438 -21.41 10.20 -32.34
CA GLN A 438 -21.89 11.41 -33.04
C GLN A 438 -22.70 11.01 -34.27
N SER A 439 -23.69 11.83 -34.60
CA SER A 439 -24.58 11.65 -35.74
C SER A 439 -24.76 12.98 -36.48
N ILE A 440 -24.66 12.96 -37.81
CA ILE A 440 -24.86 14.13 -38.67
C ILE A 440 -25.86 13.79 -39.76
N TYR A 441 -26.92 14.61 -39.84
CA TYR A 441 -27.94 14.53 -40.86
C TYR A 441 -27.48 15.19 -42.16
N VAL A 442 -27.70 14.51 -43.29
CA VAL A 442 -27.52 15.06 -44.64
C VAL A 442 -28.87 15.06 -45.35
N GLU A 443 -29.25 16.23 -45.85
CA GLU A 443 -30.46 16.41 -46.66
C GLU A 443 -30.18 16.07 -48.13
N VAL A 444 -31.00 15.22 -48.74
CA VAL A 444 -31.00 14.95 -50.18
C VAL A 444 -32.23 15.57 -50.81
N VAL A 445 -32.03 16.46 -51.78
CA VAL A 445 -33.12 17.05 -52.57
C VAL A 445 -33.26 16.31 -53.90
N PRO A 446 -34.47 15.86 -54.28
CA PRO A 446 -34.68 15.10 -55.51
C PRO A 446 -34.47 15.98 -56.74
N ALA A 447 -33.94 15.40 -57.82
CA ALA A 447 -33.72 16.12 -59.06
C ALA A 447 -35.06 16.41 -59.78
N PRO A 448 -35.22 17.59 -60.40
CA PRO A 448 -36.35 17.89 -61.27
C PRO A 448 -36.50 16.87 -62.41
N THR A 449 -37.71 16.35 -62.62
CA THR A 449 -38.04 15.54 -63.80
C THR A 449 -39.16 16.19 -64.59
N MET A 450 -39.18 15.98 -65.91
CA MET A 450 -40.21 16.54 -66.78
C MET A 450 -40.51 15.63 -67.96
N SER A 451 -41.80 15.45 -68.24
CA SER A 451 -42.33 15.01 -69.52
C SER A 451 -42.77 16.23 -70.33
N PHE A 452 -42.40 16.27 -71.60
CA PHE A 452 -42.79 17.33 -72.52
C PHE A 452 -43.08 16.72 -73.89
N SER A 453 -44.22 17.04 -74.46
CA SER A 453 -44.64 16.57 -75.78
C SER A 453 -45.34 17.66 -76.55
N VAL A 454 -45.22 17.60 -77.87
CA VAL A 454 -45.92 18.49 -78.80
C VAL A 454 -46.59 17.63 -79.85
N SER A 455 -47.92 17.78 -80.01
CA SER A 455 -48.70 16.97 -80.94
C SER A 455 -49.70 17.83 -81.73
N PRO A 456 -49.80 17.65 -83.06
CA PRO A 456 -48.94 16.79 -83.89
C PRO A 456 -47.52 17.36 -84.07
N THR A 457 -46.54 16.51 -84.40
CA THR A 457 -45.14 16.93 -84.66
C THR A 457 -44.90 17.40 -86.09
N VAL A 458 -45.86 17.18 -86.98
CA VAL A 458 -45.86 17.66 -88.37
C VAL A 458 -47.24 18.23 -88.66
N VAL A 459 -47.28 19.46 -89.17
CA VAL A 459 -48.52 20.20 -89.47
C VAL A 459 -48.37 20.95 -90.81
N LYS A 460 -49.47 21.34 -91.43
CA LYS A 460 -49.44 22.28 -92.56
C LYS A 460 -49.33 23.72 -92.08
N ALA A 461 -48.86 24.62 -92.94
CA ALA A 461 -48.89 26.05 -92.65
C ALA A 461 -50.32 26.50 -92.31
N GLY A 462 -50.49 27.16 -91.16
CA GLY A 462 -51.79 27.58 -90.64
C GLY A 462 -52.44 26.64 -89.62
N GLU A 463 -51.86 25.47 -89.33
CA GLU A 463 -52.33 24.56 -88.29
C GLU A 463 -51.63 24.81 -86.94
N ALA A 464 -52.33 24.53 -85.84
CA ALA A 464 -51.81 24.68 -84.48
C ALA A 464 -51.37 23.33 -83.90
N VAL A 465 -50.47 23.37 -82.92
CA VAL A 465 -50.05 22.19 -82.14
C VAL A 465 -50.40 22.36 -80.67
N VAL A 466 -50.55 21.24 -79.96
CA VAL A 466 -50.77 21.22 -78.51
C VAL A 466 -49.48 20.85 -77.81
N ARG A 467 -49.04 21.70 -76.89
CA ARG A 467 -47.91 21.45 -75.99
C ARG A 467 -48.43 20.89 -74.68
N THR A 468 -47.96 19.73 -74.26
CA THR A 468 -48.31 19.13 -72.97
C THR A 468 -47.04 18.88 -72.18
N TRP A 469 -47.02 19.36 -70.94
CA TRP A 469 -45.94 19.07 -69.99
C TRP A 469 -46.46 18.70 -68.62
N THR A 470 -45.67 17.89 -67.91
CA THR A 470 -45.85 17.61 -66.49
C THR A 470 -44.48 17.38 -65.89
N SER A 471 -44.20 18.03 -64.76
CA SER A 471 -42.94 17.93 -64.05
C SER A 471 -43.14 17.52 -62.60
N GLN A 472 -42.10 16.92 -62.01
CA GLN A 472 -42.02 16.56 -60.59
C GLN A 472 -40.75 17.18 -59.99
N ASN A 473 -40.76 17.42 -58.68
CA ASN A 473 -39.66 18.06 -57.93
C ASN A 473 -39.30 19.45 -58.49
N THR A 474 -40.30 20.15 -59.01
CA THR A 474 -40.18 21.48 -59.59
C THR A 474 -41.16 22.42 -58.88
N ASP A 475 -40.73 23.65 -58.67
CA ASP A 475 -41.54 24.72 -58.10
C ASP A 475 -42.23 25.53 -59.22
N TYR A 476 -41.60 25.60 -60.40
CA TYR A 476 -42.14 26.31 -61.56
C TYR A 476 -41.49 25.91 -62.89
N CYS A 477 -42.09 26.34 -64.01
CA CYS A 477 -41.53 26.19 -65.35
C CYS A 477 -41.47 27.53 -66.10
N LEU A 478 -40.64 27.61 -67.13
CA LEU A 478 -40.48 28.72 -68.05
C LEU A 478 -40.60 28.21 -69.49
N SER A 479 -41.25 28.99 -70.36
CA SER A 479 -41.14 28.79 -71.81
C SER A 479 -39.76 29.18 -72.32
N LYS A 480 -39.43 28.80 -73.56
CA LYS A 480 -38.24 29.29 -74.28
C LYS A 480 -38.06 30.82 -74.26
N THR A 481 -39.16 31.58 -74.19
CA THR A 481 -39.17 33.05 -74.17
C THR A 481 -39.18 33.64 -72.76
N GLY A 482 -39.04 32.82 -71.71
CA GLY A 482 -39.00 33.26 -70.32
C GLY A 482 -40.36 33.48 -69.66
N VAL A 483 -41.48 33.07 -70.29
CA VAL A 483 -42.81 33.20 -69.70
C VAL A 483 -42.99 32.18 -68.59
N ARG A 484 -43.46 32.60 -67.42
CA ARG A 484 -43.72 31.74 -66.26
C ARG A 484 -44.92 30.81 -66.52
N LEU A 485 -44.70 29.52 -66.31
CA LEU A 485 -45.67 28.44 -66.48
C LEU A 485 -45.85 27.68 -65.16
N GLY A 486 -47.01 27.01 -65.00
CA GLY A 486 -47.22 26.02 -63.95
C GLY A 486 -46.36 24.76 -64.17
N THR A 487 -46.25 23.91 -63.15
CA THR A 487 -45.48 22.65 -63.18
C THR A 487 -46.09 21.57 -64.07
N SER A 488 -47.33 21.78 -64.52
CA SER A 488 -47.99 21.01 -65.57
C SER A 488 -48.88 21.93 -66.41
N GLY A 489 -49.14 21.55 -67.65
CA GLY A 489 -50.08 22.29 -68.50
C GLY A 489 -50.32 21.63 -69.85
N VAL A 490 -51.43 22.02 -70.47
CA VAL A 490 -51.80 21.71 -71.86
C VAL A 490 -52.09 23.04 -72.53
N TRP A 491 -51.31 23.41 -73.55
CA TRP A 491 -51.44 24.72 -74.17
C TRP A 491 -51.33 24.65 -75.70
N PRO A 492 -52.44 24.86 -76.44
CA PRO A 492 -52.39 25.00 -77.89
C PRO A 492 -51.60 26.25 -78.30
N THR A 493 -50.93 26.17 -79.44
CA THR A 493 -50.29 27.33 -80.09
C THR A 493 -51.29 28.09 -80.95
N SER A 494 -50.96 29.31 -81.35
CA SER A 494 -51.52 29.87 -82.56
C SER A 494 -51.10 29.03 -83.79
N PRO A 495 -51.83 29.13 -84.92
CA PRO A 495 -51.38 28.62 -86.22
C PRO A 495 -49.89 28.86 -86.50
N LEU A 496 -49.18 27.82 -86.92
CA LEU A 496 -47.75 27.90 -87.22
C LEU A 496 -47.54 28.25 -88.70
N GLY A 497 -46.73 29.29 -88.97
CA GLY A 497 -46.32 29.66 -90.32
C GLY A 497 -44.95 29.10 -90.74
N ALA A 498 -44.18 28.54 -89.80
CA ALA A 498 -42.87 27.96 -90.05
C ALA A 498 -42.52 26.93 -88.95
N SER A 499 -41.64 25.97 -89.29
CA SER A 499 -41.11 24.98 -88.35
C SER A 499 -40.45 25.64 -87.14
N ASN A 500 -40.63 25.05 -85.95
CA ASN A 500 -40.16 25.66 -84.70
C ASN A 500 -39.70 24.61 -83.68
N LEU A 501 -38.78 25.00 -82.79
CA LEU A 501 -38.36 24.22 -81.63
C LEU A 501 -39.04 24.77 -80.38
N PHE A 502 -39.98 24.01 -79.84
CA PHE A 502 -40.59 24.32 -78.56
C PHE A 502 -39.71 23.81 -77.44
N GLU A 503 -39.58 24.58 -76.37
CA GLU A 503 -38.76 24.26 -75.22
C GLU A 503 -39.43 24.75 -73.93
N ILE A 504 -39.34 23.93 -72.89
CA ILE A 504 -39.76 24.25 -71.54
C ILE A 504 -38.62 23.89 -70.58
N SER A 505 -38.33 24.79 -69.64
CA SER A 505 -37.37 24.60 -68.55
C SER A 505 -38.09 24.67 -67.22
N CYS A 506 -38.05 23.61 -66.42
CA CYS A 506 -38.61 23.58 -65.07
C CYS A 506 -37.52 23.61 -64.00
N TYR A 507 -37.78 24.31 -62.90
CA TYR A 507 -36.82 24.60 -61.84
C TYR A 507 -37.38 24.15 -60.50
N GLY A 508 -36.53 23.61 -59.63
CA GLY A 508 -36.86 23.25 -58.26
C GLY A 508 -35.63 23.26 -57.35
N ALA A 509 -35.81 22.92 -56.08
CA ALA A 509 -34.71 22.90 -55.10
C ALA A 509 -33.52 22.00 -55.51
N GLY A 510 -33.76 20.95 -56.31
CA GLY A 510 -32.73 20.05 -56.85
C GLY A 510 -32.11 20.47 -58.19
N GLY A 511 -32.38 21.69 -58.68
CA GLY A 511 -31.80 22.22 -59.92
C GLY A 511 -32.85 22.54 -60.99
N SER A 512 -32.59 22.16 -62.24
CA SER A 512 -33.53 22.37 -63.34
C SER A 512 -33.50 21.25 -64.38
N VAL A 513 -34.61 21.09 -65.11
CA VAL A 513 -34.75 20.15 -66.22
C VAL A 513 -35.31 20.89 -67.43
N THR A 514 -34.69 20.71 -68.59
CA THR A 514 -35.14 21.31 -69.85
C THR A 514 -35.43 20.22 -70.87
N LYS A 515 -36.55 20.33 -71.57
CA LYS A 515 -36.91 19.46 -72.71
C LYS A 515 -37.36 20.33 -73.86
N SER A 516 -37.05 19.88 -75.06
CA SER A 516 -37.45 20.51 -76.30
C SER A 516 -37.97 19.50 -77.30
N GLN A 517 -38.85 19.95 -78.20
CA GLN A 517 -39.45 19.15 -79.25
C GLN A 517 -39.59 20.01 -80.50
N TYR A 518 -39.07 19.50 -81.61
CA TYR A 518 -39.15 20.16 -82.91
C TYR A 518 -40.46 19.80 -83.61
N VAL A 519 -41.09 20.78 -84.26
CA VAL A 519 -42.29 20.63 -85.10
C VAL A 519 -41.98 21.11 -86.51
N THR A 520 -42.31 20.29 -87.50
CA THR A 520 -42.15 20.60 -88.92
C THR A 520 -43.44 21.17 -89.50
N VAL A 521 -43.34 22.28 -90.22
CA VAL A 521 -44.44 22.88 -90.97
C VAL A 521 -44.25 22.59 -92.45
N LEU A 522 -45.21 21.90 -93.07
CA LEU A 522 -45.25 21.64 -94.50
C LEU A 522 -45.94 22.81 -95.22
N ASN A 523 -45.39 23.21 -96.37
CA ASN A 523 -45.91 24.28 -97.19
C ASN A 523 -47.22 23.92 -97.88
#